data_AF-A0A975IU16-F1
#
_entry.id   AF-A0A975IU16-F1
#
_cell.length_a   1.000
_cell.length_b   1.000
_cell.length_c   1.000
_cell.angle_alpha   90.00
_cell.angle_beta   90.00
_cell.angle_gamma   90.00
#
_symmetry.space_group_name_H-M   'P 1'
#
loop_
_entity.id
_entity.type
_entity.pdbx_description
1 polymer ?
#
loop_
_entity_poly.entity_id
_entity_poly.type
_entity_poly.pdbx_seq_one_letter_code
_entity_poly.pdbx_strand_id
1 'polypeptide(L)'
;MNTPASEHTINLARNPCRIQVLFHGHVIADTTSAVILKEAGYKAVCYFPREDVAMEYLRASAHKTRCPYKGEASYFTLARDGDIAENAVWTYEDPLPAMEGIRGLVAFYPNQVEIHRVDEDDTRHDIADIILHTDSGSGRSQQEHWPANVTAPLN
;
A
#
# COMPACT_ATOMS: atom_id res chain seq x y z
N MET A 1 36.48 22.98 26.01
CA MET A 1 35.88 21.75 25.49
C MET A 1 34.75 22.15 24.54
N ASN A 2 34.84 21.84 23.24
CA ASN A 2 33.75 22.10 22.29
C ASN A 2 32.69 21.00 22.46
N THR A 3 31.52 21.36 22.97
CA THR A 3 30.34 20.50 22.96
C THR A 3 29.51 20.89 21.73
N PRO A 4 29.57 20.16 20.60
CA PRO A 4 28.67 20.46 19.50
C PRO A 4 27.28 19.91 19.82
N ALA A 5 26.29 20.80 19.74
CA ALA A 5 24.86 20.55 19.87
C ALA A 5 24.45 19.20 19.26
N SER A 6 24.14 18.22 20.11
CA SER A 6 23.69 16.89 19.69
C SER A 6 22.33 16.57 20.30
N GLU A 7 21.37 17.48 20.17
CA GLU A 7 19.96 17.15 20.35
C GLU A 7 19.36 16.63 19.04
N HIS A 8 20.06 15.69 18.38
CA HIS A 8 19.48 14.89 17.30
C HIS A 8 18.67 13.76 17.94
N THR A 9 17.59 14.12 18.62
CA THR A 9 16.70 13.14 19.24
C THR A 9 15.87 12.49 18.13
N ILE A 10 16.23 11.25 17.80
CA ILE A 10 15.46 10.42 16.89
C ILE A 10 14.50 9.58 17.72
N ASN A 11 13.21 9.75 17.48
CA ASN A 11 12.16 9.01 18.16
C ASN A 11 11.46 8.07 17.18
N LEU A 12 11.38 6.79 17.56
CA LEU A 12 10.69 5.74 16.82
C LEU A 12 9.41 5.39 17.58
N ALA A 13 8.26 5.64 16.97
CA ALA A 13 6.96 5.33 17.55
C ALA A 13 6.18 4.41 16.63
N ARG A 14 5.59 3.34 17.17
CA ARG A 14 4.64 2.52 16.42
C ARG A 14 3.34 3.30 16.22
N ASN A 15 2.80 3.22 15.01
CA ASN A 15 1.50 3.79 14.68
C ASN A 15 0.42 2.70 14.82
N PRO A 16 -0.58 2.86 15.70
CA PRO A 16 -1.63 1.86 15.87
C PRO A 16 -2.69 1.91 14.76
N CYS A 17 -2.73 2.98 13.96
CA CYS A 17 -3.69 3.09 12.85
C CYS A 17 -3.17 2.36 11.61
N ARG A 18 -4.10 1.84 10.81
CA ARG A 18 -3.81 1.34 9.46
C ARG A 18 -3.38 2.51 8.57
N ILE A 19 -2.27 2.35 7.85
CA ILE A 19 -1.77 3.31 6.87
C ILE A 19 -1.71 2.61 5.52
N GLN A 20 -2.24 3.28 4.50
CA GLN A 20 -2.13 2.88 3.11
C GLN A 20 -1.26 3.86 2.33
N VAL A 21 -0.51 3.30 1.39
CA VAL A 21 0.25 4.05 0.39
C VAL A 21 -0.32 3.73 -0.98
N LEU A 22 -0.74 4.75 -1.71
CA LEU A 22 -1.30 4.64 -3.04
C LEU A 22 -0.38 5.29 -4.05
N PHE A 23 -0.31 4.67 -5.22
CA PHE A 23 0.36 5.19 -6.39
C PHE A 23 -0.61 5.15 -7.56
N HIS A 24 -0.98 6.33 -8.08
CA HIS A 24 -2.00 6.48 -9.12
C HIS A 24 -3.30 5.69 -8.84
N GLY A 25 -3.78 5.73 -7.60
CA GLY A 25 -5.00 5.02 -7.16
C GLY A 25 -4.81 3.54 -6.80
N HIS A 26 -3.61 2.98 -6.99
CA HIS A 26 -3.31 1.60 -6.63
C HIS A 26 -2.64 1.49 -5.27
N VAL A 27 -3.11 0.60 -4.40
CA VAL A 27 -2.47 0.32 -3.11
C VAL A 27 -1.13 -0.39 -3.35
N ILE A 28 -0.05 0.24 -2.89
CA ILE A 28 1.33 -0.26 -2.95
C ILE A 28 1.80 -0.77 -1.59
N ALA A 29 1.31 -0.17 -0.50
CA ALA A 29 1.56 -0.66 0.84
C ALA A 29 0.31 -0.51 1.70
N ASP A 30 0.06 -1.49 2.57
CA ASP A 30 -1.06 -1.49 3.51
C ASP A 30 -0.62 -2.15 4.81
N THR A 31 -0.47 -1.36 5.88
CA THR A 31 0.03 -1.90 7.15
C THR A 31 -0.73 -1.33 8.34
N THR A 32 -0.89 -2.15 9.37
CA THR A 32 -1.33 -1.73 10.72
C THR A 32 -0.16 -1.59 11.69
N SER A 33 1.06 -1.93 11.24
CA SER A 33 2.27 -1.98 12.07
C SER A 33 3.33 -0.96 11.60
N ALA A 34 2.89 0.15 11.02
CA ALA A 34 3.78 1.22 10.58
C ALA A 34 4.61 1.79 11.74
N VAL A 35 5.87 2.10 11.46
CA VAL A 35 6.79 2.75 12.40
C VAL A 35 7.01 4.18 11.93
N ILE A 36 6.73 5.16 12.79
CA ILE A 36 6.95 6.57 12.52
C ILE A 36 8.28 6.98 13.14
N LEU A 37 9.21 7.40 12.29
CA LEU A 37 10.46 8.03 12.70
C LEU A 37 10.27 9.55 12.71
N LYS A 38 10.46 10.16 13.87
CA LYS A 38 10.51 11.61 14.04
C LYS A 38 11.92 12.03 14.43
N GLU A 39 12.51 12.90 13.63
CA GLU A 39 13.80 13.51 13.91
C GLU A 39 13.61 15.01 14.12
N ALA A 40 14.21 15.56 15.17
CA ALA A 40 14.12 16.98 15.48
C ALA A 40 14.60 17.82 14.27
N GLY A 41 13.69 18.65 13.73
CA GLY A 41 13.97 19.50 12.57
C GLY A 41 13.55 18.92 11.20
N TYR A 42 13.05 17.69 11.14
CA TYR A 42 12.59 17.06 9.90
C TYR A 42 11.13 16.58 9.99
N LYS A 43 10.51 16.39 8.83
CA LYS A 43 9.17 15.79 8.75
C LYS A 43 9.20 14.34 9.22
N ALA A 44 8.13 13.92 9.88
CA ALA A 44 7.95 12.54 10.29
C ALA A 44 7.93 11.62 9.06
N VAL A 45 8.63 10.49 9.14
CA VAL A 45 8.71 9.49 8.06
C VAL A 45 8.01 8.22 8.53
N CYS A 46 7.09 7.70 7.73
CA CYS A 46 6.45 6.42 7.96
C CYS A 46 7.25 5.30 7.28
N TYR A 47 7.60 4.30 8.07
CA TYR A 47 8.24 3.07 7.66
C TYR A 47 7.24 1.91 7.74
N PHE A 48 7.24 1.09 6.70
CA PHE A 48 6.33 -0.02 6.48
C PHE A 48 7.13 -1.32 6.51
N PRO A 49 6.62 -2.38 7.14
CA PRO A 49 7.26 -3.68 7.06
C PRO A 49 7.21 -4.19 5.61
N ARG A 50 8.30 -4.81 5.17
CA ARG A 50 8.48 -5.21 3.76
C ARG A 50 7.43 -6.23 3.29
N GLU A 51 6.88 -7.01 4.22
CA GLU A 51 5.82 -7.99 3.94
C GLU A 51 4.48 -7.33 3.54
N ASP A 52 4.22 -6.13 4.04
CA ASP A 52 2.99 -5.36 3.78
C ASP A 52 3.13 -4.46 2.54
N VAL A 53 4.26 -4.54 1.84
CA VAL A 53 4.58 -3.75 0.66
C VAL A 53 4.56 -4.64 -0.57
N ALA A 54 3.89 -4.20 -1.63
CA ALA A 54 3.85 -4.86 -2.92
C ALA A 54 5.20 -4.68 -3.66
N MET A 55 6.22 -5.40 -3.19
CA MET A 55 7.59 -5.37 -3.71
C MET A 55 7.68 -5.77 -5.20
N GLU A 56 6.65 -6.42 -5.75
CA GLU A 56 6.56 -6.76 -7.17
C GLU A 56 6.55 -5.54 -8.11
N TYR A 57 6.07 -4.39 -7.62
CA TYR A 57 6.06 -3.11 -8.34
C TYR A 57 7.32 -2.27 -8.06
N LEU A 58 8.17 -2.72 -7.14
CA LEU A 58 9.40 -2.04 -6.77
C LEU A 58 10.58 -2.66 -7.52
N ARG A 59 11.41 -1.81 -8.09
CA ARG A 59 12.64 -2.19 -8.77
C ARG A 59 13.82 -1.55 -8.07
N ALA A 60 14.76 -2.39 -7.61
CA ALA A 60 15.95 -1.89 -6.95
C ALA A 60 16.72 -0.97 -7.90
N SER A 61 17.02 0.24 -7.42
CA SER A 61 17.85 1.19 -8.14
C SER A 61 19.32 0.94 -7.78
N ALA A 62 20.23 1.26 -8.70
CA ALA A 62 21.66 1.32 -8.37
C ALA A 62 21.99 2.50 -7.46
N HIS A 63 21.02 3.40 -7.22
CA HIS A 63 21.19 4.54 -6.34
C HIS A 63 21.23 4.11 -4.88
N LYS A 64 22.35 4.44 -4.23
CA LYS A 64 22.58 4.22 -2.81
C LYS A 64 23.14 5.50 -2.21
N THR A 65 22.61 5.91 -1.07
CA THR A 65 23.16 7.04 -0.32
C THR A 65 23.68 6.55 1.01
N ARG A 66 24.82 7.08 1.44
CA ARG A 66 25.45 6.69 2.70
C ARG A 66 25.45 7.87 3.65
N CYS A 67 24.74 7.71 4.76
CA CYS A 67 24.67 8.70 5.83
C CYS A 67 25.51 8.21 7.02
N PRO A 68 26.44 9.02 7.55
CA PRO A 68 27.29 8.62 8.67
C PRO A 68 26.52 8.32 9.97
N TYR A 69 25.28 8.80 10.08
CA TYR A 69 24.43 8.63 11.26
C TYR A 69 23.35 7.55 11.12
N LYS A 70 23.03 7.10 9.90
CA LYS A 70 21.88 6.20 9.65
C LYS A 70 22.27 4.90 8.94
N GLY A 71 23.39 4.87 8.22
CA GLY A 71 23.84 3.71 7.45
C GLY A 71 23.71 3.92 5.95
N GLU A 72 23.58 2.82 5.21
CA GLU A 72 23.36 2.81 3.76
C GLU A 72 21.85 2.74 3.46
N ALA A 73 21.35 3.71 2.71
CA ALA A 73 19.99 3.71 2.19
C ALA A 73 20.00 3.14 0.76
N SER A 74 19.26 2.06 0.56
CA SER A 74 18.97 1.47 -0.75
C SER A 74 17.68 2.07 -1.29
N TYR A 75 17.66 2.48 -2.56
CA TYR A 75 16.48 3.08 -3.19
C TYR A 75 15.81 2.09 -4.16
N PHE A 76 14.49 2.22 -4.30
CA PHE A 76 13.70 1.52 -5.29
C PHE A 76 12.91 2.52 -6.14
N THR A 77 12.85 2.22 -7.42
CA THR A 77 11.93 2.85 -8.37
C THR A 77 10.62 2.07 -8.35
N LEU A 78 9.53 2.80 -8.16
CA LEU A 78 8.17 2.25 -8.22
C LEU A 78 7.68 2.34 -9.66
N ALA A 79 7.27 1.22 -10.24
CA ALA A 79 6.77 1.16 -11.60
C ALA A 79 5.49 0.31 -11.67
N ARG A 80 4.40 0.90 -12.16
CA ARG A 80 3.11 0.24 -12.26
C ARG A 80 2.29 0.85 -13.40
N ASP A 81 1.64 -0.01 -14.20
CA ASP A 81 0.75 0.38 -15.31
C ASP A 81 1.34 1.37 -16.33
N GLY A 82 2.68 1.45 -16.43
CA GLY A 82 3.39 2.37 -17.32
C GLY A 82 3.87 3.66 -16.65
N ASP A 83 3.37 3.98 -15.45
CA ASP A 83 3.85 5.08 -14.62
C ASP A 83 5.10 4.66 -13.83
N ILE A 84 6.06 5.59 -13.70
CA ILE A 84 7.34 5.36 -13.04
C ILE A 84 7.61 6.50 -12.06
N ALA A 85 7.85 6.14 -10.81
CA ALA A 85 8.31 7.04 -9.76
C ALA A 85 9.72 6.63 -9.33
N GLU A 86 10.70 7.34 -9.91
CA GLU A 86 12.12 7.05 -9.72
C GLU A 86 12.58 7.36 -8.30
N ASN A 87 13.26 6.39 -7.69
CA ASN A 87 13.77 6.48 -6.32
C ASN A 87 12.70 6.93 -5.31
N ALA A 88 11.43 6.60 -5.57
CA ALA A 88 10.27 6.97 -4.74
C ALA A 88 10.25 6.28 -3.38
N VAL A 89 11.02 5.20 -3.27
CA VAL A 89 11.04 4.31 -2.11
C VAL A 89 12.47 4.13 -1.66
N TRP A 90 12.70 4.07 -0.34
CA TRP A 90 14.00 3.73 0.22
C TRP A 90 13.86 2.77 1.39
N THR A 91 14.93 2.03 1.67
CA THR A 91 15.05 1.13 2.81
C THR A 91 16.44 1.22 3.41
N TYR A 92 16.55 0.89 4.69
CA TYR A 92 17.84 0.66 5.34
C TYR A 92 17.99 -0.84 5.60
N GLU A 93 18.74 -1.54 4.76
CA GLU A 93 19.00 -2.99 4.94
C GLU A 93 19.98 -3.23 6.09
N ASP A 94 20.98 -2.35 6.21
CA ASP A 94 21.97 -2.39 7.28
C ASP A 94 22.08 -1.03 7.99
N PRO A 95 21.08 -0.66 8.82
CA PRO A 95 21.16 0.54 9.63
C PRO A 95 22.14 0.36 10.80
N LEU A 96 22.64 1.49 11.31
CA LEU A 96 23.41 1.52 12.56
C LEU A 96 22.56 1.02 13.76
N PRO A 97 23.18 0.54 14.85
CA PRO A 97 22.47 -0.06 15.99
C PRO A 97 21.41 0.86 16.61
N ALA A 98 21.62 2.18 16.59
CA ALA A 98 20.62 3.15 17.04
C ALA A 98 19.32 3.16 16.20
N MET A 99 19.39 2.68 14.95
CA MET A 99 18.31 2.63 13.95
C MET A 99 17.89 1.19 13.62
N GLU A 100 18.21 0.19 14.45
CA GLU A 100 17.78 -1.19 14.20
C GLU A 100 16.27 -1.36 14.09
N GLY A 101 15.48 -0.49 14.75
CA GLY A 101 14.03 -0.50 14.67
C GLY A 101 13.45 -0.22 13.27
N ILE A 102 14.26 0.27 12.32
CA ILE A 102 13.87 0.48 10.92
C ILE A 102 14.58 -0.47 9.94
N ARG A 103 15.33 -1.46 10.45
CA ARG A 103 16.04 -2.44 9.62
C ARG A 103 15.07 -3.19 8.71
N GLY A 104 15.34 -3.14 7.42
CA GLY A 104 14.53 -3.82 6.39
C GLY A 104 13.13 -3.24 6.21
N LEU A 105 12.79 -2.14 6.91
CA LEU A 105 11.54 -1.43 6.68
C LEU A 105 11.67 -0.52 5.46
N VAL A 106 10.54 -0.28 4.81
CA VAL A 106 10.43 0.45 3.56
C VAL A 106 9.72 1.78 3.83
N ALA A 107 10.26 2.87 3.31
CA ALA A 107 9.65 4.19 3.42
C ALA A 107 9.43 4.80 2.02
N PHE A 108 8.43 5.66 1.93
CA PHE A 108 8.00 6.26 0.66
C PHE A 108 8.09 7.79 0.71
N TYR A 109 8.41 8.41 -0.44
CA TYR A 109 8.45 9.87 -0.54
C TYR A 109 7.03 10.41 -0.69
N PRO A 110 6.50 11.21 0.26
CA PRO A 110 5.13 11.71 0.20
C PRO A 110 4.88 12.69 -0.95
N ASN A 111 5.92 13.07 -1.72
CA ASN A 111 5.78 13.85 -2.94
C ASN A 111 5.58 12.99 -4.20
N GLN A 112 5.79 11.68 -4.10
CA GLN A 112 5.67 10.73 -5.21
C GLN A 112 4.53 9.72 -5.04
N VAL A 113 3.99 9.60 -3.82
CA VAL A 113 2.88 8.70 -3.48
C VAL A 113 1.87 9.41 -2.60
N GLU A 114 0.64 8.92 -2.59
CA GLU A 114 -0.37 9.32 -1.62
C GLU A 114 -0.28 8.42 -0.39
N ILE A 115 -0.21 9.01 0.80
CA ILE A 115 -0.18 8.28 2.07
C ILE A 115 -1.37 8.74 2.90
N HIS A 116 -2.29 7.84 3.21
CA HIS A 116 -3.43 8.14 4.06
C HIS A 116 -3.57 7.13 5.19
N ARG A 117 -4.16 7.61 6.30
CA ARG A 117 -4.61 6.73 7.36
C ARG A 117 -5.97 6.20 6.97
N VAL A 118 -6.14 4.89 7.07
CA VAL A 118 -7.43 4.24 6.89
C VAL A 118 -8.08 4.20 8.27
N ASP A 119 -9.18 4.91 8.42
CA ASP A 119 -10.08 4.76 9.56
C ASP A 119 -11.06 3.62 9.26
N GLU A 120 -11.56 2.92 10.30
CA GLU A 120 -12.46 1.78 10.13
C GLU A 120 -13.79 2.16 9.44
N ASP A 121 -14.08 3.46 9.33
CA ASP A 121 -15.26 4.00 8.63
C ASP A 121 -15.08 4.14 7.10
N ASP A 122 -13.86 4.06 6.54
CA ASP A 122 -13.62 4.11 5.08
C ASP A 122 -13.88 2.72 4.44
N THR A 123 -15.06 2.15 4.68
CA THR A 123 -15.61 1.10 3.82
C THR A 123 -15.99 1.76 2.50
N ARG A 124 -14.97 1.98 1.65
CA ARG A 124 -15.20 2.25 0.24
C ARG A 124 -16.12 1.14 -0.24
N HIS A 125 -17.32 1.55 -0.60
CA HIS A 125 -18.27 0.73 -1.30
C HIS A 125 -17.54 0.18 -2.53
N ASP A 126 -17.11 -1.07 -2.43
CA ASP A 126 -16.71 -1.83 -3.59
C ASP A 126 -17.91 -1.81 -4.53
N ILE A 127 -17.73 -1.09 -5.63
CA ILE A 127 -18.61 -1.03 -6.80
C ILE A 127 -18.92 -2.42 -7.40
N ALA A 128 -18.40 -3.50 -6.81
CA ALA A 128 -18.79 -4.88 -7.07
C ALA A 128 -20.24 -5.20 -6.66
N ASP A 129 -20.85 -4.46 -5.73
CA ASP A 129 -22.27 -4.69 -5.34
C ASP A 129 -23.27 -4.13 -6.38
N ILE A 130 -22.83 -3.27 -7.30
CA ILE A 130 -23.69 -2.70 -8.35
C ILE A 130 -23.89 -3.67 -9.53
N ILE A 131 -23.02 -4.68 -9.72
CA ILE A 131 -23.13 -5.66 -10.81
C ILE A 131 -23.59 -7.05 -10.30
N LEU A 132 -24.52 -7.08 -9.36
CA LEU A 132 -25.28 -8.30 -9.05
C LEU A 132 -26.79 -8.05 -8.89
N HIS A 133 -27.37 -7.27 -9.79
CA HIS A 133 -28.82 -7.33 -10.04
C HIS A 133 -29.17 -7.23 -11.52
N THR A 134 -28.55 -8.08 -12.35
CA THR A 134 -29.17 -8.42 -13.65
C THR A 134 -29.41 -9.91 -13.66
N ASP A 135 -30.61 -10.22 -13.19
CA ASP A 135 -31.46 -11.37 -13.46
C ASP A 135 -30.83 -12.62 -14.11
N SER A 136 -31.08 -13.72 -13.41
CA SER A 136 -30.87 -15.09 -13.79
C SER A 136 -31.68 -15.47 -15.04
N GLY A 137 -31.21 -15.08 -16.23
CA GLY A 137 -31.68 -15.62 -17.50
C GLY A 137 -31.03 -16.97 -17.82
N SER A 138 -31.41 -18.04 -17.11
CA SER A 138 -31.18 -19.40 -17.61
C SER A 138 -31.99 -19.60 -18.90
N GLY A 139 -31.32 -19.80 -20.03
CA GLY A 139 -31.99 -20.06 -21.29
C GLY A 139 -31.04 -20.43 -22.42
N ARG A 140 -30.36 -21.58 -22.30
CA ARG A 140 -29.82 -22.25 -23.49
C ARG A 140 -30.98 -22.79 -24.33
N SER A 141 -30.82 -22.59 -25.63
CA SER A 141 -31.32 -23.41 -26.74
C SER A 141 -32.79 -23.34 -27.12
N GLN A 142 -32.99 -22.93 -28.37
CA GLN A 142 -34.18 -23.18 -29.18
C GLN A 142 -34.49 -24.70 -29.26
N GLN A 143 -35.77 -25.05 -29.12
CA GLN A 143 -36.60 -25.85 -30.05
C GLN A 143 -37.70 -26.61 -29.29
N GLU A 144 -38.94 -26.20 -29.57
CA GLU A 144 -40.16 -26.99 -29.75
C GLU A 144 -40.25 -28.38 -29.05
N HIS A 145 -40.97 -28.44 -27.92
CA HIS A 145 -41.85 -29.56 -27.61
C HIS A 145 -42.87 -29.20 -26.51
N TRP A 146 -44.13 -29.52 -26.77
CA TRP A 146 -45.39 -29.22 -26.05
C TRP A 146 -45.48 -29.74 -24.60
N PRO A 147 -46.43 -29.27 -23.73
CA PRO A 147 -47.88 -29.54 -23.87
C PRO A 147 -48.80 -28.32 -23.63
N ALA A 148 -49.78 -28.12 -24.52
CA ALA A 148 -50.92 -27.25 -24.24
C ALA A 148 -51.93 -28.01 -23.37
N ASN A 149 -52.23 -27.39 -22.23
CA ASN A 149 -53.27 -27.74 -21.29
C ASN A 149 -54.64 -27.84 -22.01
N VAL A 150 -55.18 -29.06 -22.13
CA VAL A 150 -56.56 -29.28 -22.59
C VAL A 150 -57.48 -29.28 -21.38
N THR A 151 -58.46 -28.38 -21.37
CA THR A 151 -59.63 -28.49 -20.51
C THR A 151 -60.89 -28.03 -21.24
N ALA A 152 -61.79 -29.01 -21.44
CA ALA A 152 -63.26 -28.93 -21.61
C ALA A 152 -63.84 -28.44 -22.97
N PRO A 153 -65.10 -28.79 -23.34
CA PRO A 153 -66.15 -29.45 -22.52
C PRO A 153 -66.85 -30.68 -23.14
N LEU A 154 -67.69 -31.27 -22.29
CA LEU A 154 -68.72 -32.30 -22.48
C LEU A 154 -69.58 -32.11 -23.74
N ASN A 155 -69.80 -33.19 -24.49
CA ASN A 155 -71.13 -33.69 -24.92
C ASN A 155 -71.00 -35.12 -25.49
#